data_AF-A0A364VE46-F1
#
_entry.id   AF-A0A364VE46-F1
#
_cell.length_a   1.000
_cell.length_b   1.000
_cell.length_c   1.000
_cell.angle_alpha   90.00
_cell.angle_beta   90.00
_cell.angle_gamma   90.00
#
_symmetry.space_group_name_H-M   'P 1'
#
loop_
_entity.id
_entity.type
_entity.pdbx_description
1 polymer ?
#
loop_
_entity_poly.entity_id
_entity_poly.type
_entity_poly.pdbx_seq_one_letter_code
_entity_poly.pdbx_strand_id
1 'polypeptide(L)'
;MSDPAYLKLATQILAKAADLCPDRCPKPSRQRAEAWAEVLASMQVPDEVWSEAVTWWSLNGDLSHQINPQEMKRAALAVRDRWEQDPVKRRWLEAAREQKRLERDALIQPVLEQKRKEVRAIGP
;
A
#
# COMPACT_ATOMS: atom_id res chain seq x y z
N MET A 1 -12.61 -4.16 -10.30
CA MET A 1 -13.00 -3.72 -8.95
C MET A 1 -11.74 -3.60 -8.14
N SER A 2 -11.44 -2.42 -7.60
CA SER A 2 -10.28 -2.23 -6.73
C SER A 2 -10.42 -3.10 -5.49
N ASP A 3 -9.31 -3.67 -5.04
CA ASP A 3 -9.25 -4.48 -3.82
C ASP A 3 -9.77 -3.66 -2.61
N PRO A 4 -10.73 -4.20 -1.82
CA PRO A 4 -11.32 -3.50 -0.68
C PRO A 4 -10.28 -2.97 0.33
N ALA A 5 -9.15 -3.66 0.51
CA ALA A 5 -8.09 -3.23 1.41
C ALA A 5 -7.43 -1.93 0.91
N TYR A 6 -7.07 -1.89 -0.37
CA TYR A 6 -6.45 -0.70 -0.99
C TYR A 6 -7.44 0.46 -1.13
N LEU A 7 -8.73 0.19 -1.30
CA LEU A 7 -9.76 1.23 -1.29
C LEU A 7 -9.87 1.91 0.09
N LYS A 8 -9.81 1.12 1.17
CA LYS A 8 -9.76 1.64 2.54
C LYS A 8 -8.49 2.47 2.75
N LEU A 9 -7.34 1.96 2.32
CA LEU A 9 -6.06 2.66 2.44
C LEU A 9 -6.06 3.99 1.68
N ALA A 10 -6.50 4.00 0.42
CA ALA A 10 -6.63 5.21 -0.39
C ALA A 10 -7.53 6.27 0.28
N THR A 11 -8.66 5.82 0.85
CA THR A 11 -9.58 6.70 1.56
C THR A 11 -8.93 7.32 2.80
N GLN A 12 -8.19 6.53 3.58
CA GLN A 12 -7.48 7.01 4.77
C GLN A 12 -6.38 8.02 4.42
N ILE A 13 -5.61 7.75 3.36
CA ILE A 13 -4.56 8.65 2.87
C ILE A 13 -5.16 10.00 2.44
N LEU A 14 -6.22 9.97 1.62
CA LEU A 14 -6.86 11.18 1.10
C LEU A 14 -7.54 11.99 2.23
N ALA A 15 -8.18 11.32 3.18
CA ALA A 15 -8.79 11.98 4.33
C ALA A 15 -7.73 12.71 5.19
N LYS A 16 -6.67 12.01 5.58
CA LYS A 16 -5.60 12.61 6.38
C LYS A 16 -4.89 13.75 5.63
N ALA A 17 -4.67 13.60 4.33
CA ALA A 17 -4.07 14.65 3.51
C ALA A 17 -4.98 15.88 3.42
N ALA A 18 -6.30 15.71 3.37
CA ALA A 18 -7.26 16.80 3.39
C ALA A 18 -7.29 17.54 4.74
N ASP A 19 -7.15 16.81 5.85
CA ASP A 19 -7.11 17.41 7.19
C ASP A 19 -5.82 18.25 7.40
N LEU A 20 -4.68 17.78 6.88
CA LEU A 20 -3.40 18.46 7.04
C LEU A 20 -3.18 19.59 6.04
N CYS A 21 -3.60 19.40 4.78
CA CYS A 21 -3.35 20.33 3.68
C CYS A 21 -4.60 20.46 2.79
N PRO A 22 -5.69 21.10 3.28
CA PRO A 22 -6.98 21.13 2.60
C PRO A 22 -6.91 21.76 1.20
N ASP A 23 -6.09 22.80 1.02
CA ASP A 23 -5.94 23.49 -0.27
C ASP A 23 -5.10 22.71 -1.29
N ARG A 24 -4.51 21.58 -0.88
CA ARG A 24 -3.61 20.74 -1.69
C ARG A 24 -4.11 19.30 -1.81
N CYS A 25 -5.13 18.92 -1.06
CA CYS A 25 -5.80 17.64 -1.25
C CYS A 25 -6.99 17.81 -2.21
N PRO A 26 -7.06 17.02 -3.30
CA PRO A 26 -8.20 17.10 -4.18
C PRO A 26 -9.42 16.49 -3.48
N LYS A 27 -10.58 17.18 -3.50
CA LYS A 27 -11.83 16.79 -2.79
C LYS A 27 -12.13 15.29 -2.82
N PRO A 28 -12.09 14.56 -1.69
CA PRO A 28 -12.28 13.11 -1.68
C PRO A 28 -13.56 12.68 -2.41
N SER A 29 -13.43 11.72 -3.32
CA SER A 29 -14.56 11.10 -4.01
C SER A 29 -14.30 9.60 -4.14
N ARG A 30 -15.38 8.81 -4.23
CA ARG A 30 -15.27 7.36 -4.40
C ARG A 30 -14.42 6.98 -5.61
N GLN A 31 -14.68 7.62 -6.75
CA GLN A 31 -13.94 7.38 -7.98
C GLN A 31 -12.44 7.69 -7.83
N ARG A 32 -12.09 8.75 -7.10
CA ARG A 32 -10.69 9.08 -6.83
C ARG A 32 -10.03 8.07 -5.89
N ALA A 33 -10.74 7.63 -4.86
CA ALA A 33 -10.26 6.59 -3.97
C ALA A 33 -10.03 5.26 -4.71
N GLU A 34 -10.93 4.89 -5.62
CA GLU A 34 -10.80 3.69 -6.49
C GLU A 34 -9.56 3.80 -7.41
N ALA A 35 -9.35 4.95 -8.05
CA ALA A 35 -8.17 5.19 -8.88
C ALA A 35 -6.86 5.16 -8.06
N TRP A 36 -6.86 5.76 -6.87
CA TRP A 36 -5.71 5.70 -5.97
C TRP A 36 -5.44 4.27 -5.50
N ALA A 37 -6.48 3.50 -5.19
CA ALA A 37 -6.35 2.11 -4.76
C ALA A 37 -5.64 1.24 -5.80
N GLU A 38 -5.94 1.43 -7.09
CA GLU A 38 -5.25 0.72 -8.18
C GLU A 38 -3.75 1.04 -8.20
N VAL A 39 -3.39 2.31 -8.07
CA VAL A 39 -1.98 2.72 -8.06
C VAL A 39 -1.29 2.21 -6.79
N LEU A 40 -1.90 2.32 -5.62
CA LEU A 40 -1.34 1.85 -4.35
C LEU A 40 -1.14 0.33 -4.35
N ALA A 41 -2.07 -0.44 -4.95
CA ALA A 41 -1.94 -1.89 -5.10
C ALA A 41 -0.72 -2.32 -5.92
N SER A 42 -0.26 -1.46 -6.83
CA SER A 42 0.98 -1.69 -7.60
C SER A 42 2.25 -1.43 -6.79
N MET A 43 2.15 -0.80 -5.62
CA MET A 43 3.30 -0.40 -4.81
C MET A 43 3.63 -1.44 -3.75
N GLN A 44 4.90 -1.86 -3.69
CA GLN A 44 5.41 -2.75 -2.64
C GLN A 44 5.79 -1.97 -1.38
N VAL A 45 4.82 -1.27 -0.80
CA VAL A 45 4.99 -0.54 0.47
C VAL A 45 4.02 -1.14 1.51
N PRO A 46 4.47 -1.43 2.74
CA PRO A 46 3.57 -1.87 3.81
C PRO A 46 2.52 -0.82 4.16
N ASP A 47 1.33 -1.28 4.53
CA ASP A 47 0.18 -0.41 4.76
C ASP A 47 0.41 0.56 5.94
N GLU A 48 1.22 0.14 6.91
CA GLU A 48 1.57 0.87 8.12
C GLU A 48 2.38 2.15 7.84
N VAL A 49 3.08 2.19 6.70
CA VAL A 49 3.97 3.31 6.34
C VAL A 49 3.17 4.54 5.91
N TRP A 50 2.00 4.35 5.32
CA TRP A 50 1.29 5.43 4.61
C TRP A 50 0.80 6.55 5.50
N SER A 51 0.38 6.26 6.74
CA SER A 51 -0.03 7.32 7.67
C SER A 51 1.13 8.28 7.98
N GLU A 52 2.32 7.75 8.20
CA GLU A 52 3.51 8.56 8.44
C GLU A 52 3.99 9.23 7.13
N ALA A 53 3.85 8.56 5.99
CA ALA A 53 4.12 9.14 4.66
C ALA A 53 3.31 10.40 4.38
N VAL A 54 2.01 10.41 4.70
CA VAL A 54 1.16 11.61 4.55
C VAL A 54 1.67 12.77 5.42
N THR A 55 2.12 12.46 6.64
CA THR A 55 2.68 13.46 7.57
C THR A 55 4.02 13.99 7.07
N TRP A 56 4.86 13.09 6.53
CA TRP A 56 6.12 13.49 5.93
C TRP A 56 5.89 14.38 4.71
N TRP A 57 4.94 14.02 3.84
CA TRP A 57 4.58 14.82 2.66
C TRP A 57 4.06 16.21 3.06
N SER A 58 3.20 16.32 4.07
CA SER A 58 2.69 17.64 4.49
C SER A 58 3.80 18.58 5.00
N LEU A 59 4.92 18.04 5.46
CA LEU A 59 6.05 18.80 5.99
C LEU A 59 7.18 19.03 4.97
N ASN A 60 7.37 18.12 4.01
CA ASN A 60 8.54 18.08 3.12
C ASN A 60 8.18 18.08 1.63
N GLY A 61 6.90 17.91 1.30
CA GLY A 61 6.41 17.86 -0.07
C GLY A 61 6.45 19.22 -0.75
N ASP A 62 6.40 19.19 -2.08
CA ASP A 62 6.23 20.40 -2.87
C ASP A 62 4.76 20.86 -2.80
N LEU A 63 4.49 21.79 -1.89
CA LEU A 63 3.15 22.32 -1.68
C LEU A 63 2.73 23.33 -2.76
N SER A 64 3.46 23.46 -3.87
CA SER A 64 3.02 24.26 -5.03
C SER A 64 1.93 23.56 -5.85
N HIS A 65 1.79 22.24 -5.69
CA HIS A 65 0.83 21.43 -6.43
C HIS A 65 -0.07 20.61 -5.52
N GLN A 66 -1.19 20.13 -6.09
CA GLN A 66 -2.05 19.18 -5.40
C GLN A 66 -1.37 17.83 -5.28
N ILE A 67 -1.63 17.15 -4.17
CA ILE A 67 -1.11 15.82 -3.92
C ILE A 67 -1.52 14.85 -5.03
N ASN A 68 -0.54 14.12 -5.54
CA ASN A 68 -0.77 13.05 -6.50
C ASN A 68 -0.14 11.72 -6.03
N PRO A 69 -0.51 10.58 -6.64
CA PRO A 69 0.04 9.29 -6.25
C PRO A 69 1.57 9.18 -6.34
N GLN A 70 2.21 9.92 -7.25
CA GLN A 70 3.67 9.89 -7.38
C GLN A 70 4.37 10.59 -6.20
N GLU A 71 3.83 11.71 -5.74
CA GLU A 71 4.32 12.39 -4.54
C GLU A 71 4.13 11.54 -3.30
N MET A 72 2.95 10.91 -3.16
CA MET A 72 2.67 10.01 -2.05
C MET A 72 3.61 8.80 -2.07
N LYS A 73 3.92 8.24 -3.25
CA LYS A 73 4.94 7.19 -3.41
C LYS A 73 6.31 7.65 -2.91
N ARG A 74 6.76 8.85 -3.31
CA ARG A 74 8.06 9.40 -2.86
C ARG A 74 8.11 9.54 -1.34
N ALA A 75 7.06 10.08 -0.75
CA ALA A 75 6.95 10.21 0.71
C ALA A 75 6.98 8.85 1.41
N ALA A 76 6.26 7.86 0.88
CA ALA A 76 6.22 6.54 1.47
C ALA A 76 7.56 5.80 1.38
N LEU A 77 8.29 5.95 0.28
CA LEU A 77 9.65 5.41 0.16
C LEU A 77 10.61 6.10 1.14
N ALA A 78 10.54 7.43 1.28
CA ALA A 78 11.38 8.15 2.24
C ALA A 78 11.14 7.69 3.68
N VAL A 79 9.87 7.51 4.07
CA VAL A 79 9.51 7.00 5.40
C VAL A 79 9.95 5.55 5.57
N ARG A 80 9.72 4.69 4.58
CA ARG A 80 10.17 3.28 4.61
C ARG A 80 11.68 3.21 4.81
N ASP A 81 12.45 3.97 4.04
CA ASP A 81 13.91 3.95 4.11
C ASP A 81 14.41 4.46 5.48
N ARG A 82 13.71 5.43 6.08
CA ARG A 82 13.94 5.85 7.46
C ARG A 82 13.60 4.75 8.47
N TRP A 83 12.47 4.07 8.31
CA TRP A 83 12.06 2.95 9.16
C TRP A 83 13.06 1.80 9.08
N GLU A 84 13.67 1.57 7.92
CA GLU A 84 14.73 0.59 7.79
C GLU A 84 15.95 0.95 8.63
N GLN A 85 16.18 2.21 9.00
CA GLN A 85 17.29 2.61 9.86
C GLN A 85 16.95 2.56 11.36
N ASP A 86 15.66 2.52 11.71
CA ASP A 86 15.18 2.41 13.09
C ASP A 86 15.04 0.93 13.51
N PRO A 87 15.74 0.46 14.57
CA PRO A 87 15.71 -0.96 14.97
C PRO A 87 14.32 -1.48 15.35
N VAL A 88 13.47 -0.63 15.91
CA VAL A 88 12.09 -1.00 16.27
C VAL A 88 11.29 -1.09 14.98
N LYS A 89 11.22 -0.01 14.20
CA LYS A 89 10.42 0.03 12.97
C LYS A 89 10.87 -1.01 11.93
N ARG A 90 12.15 -1.33 11.87
CA ARG A 90 12.69 -2.42 11.03
C ARG A 90 12.02 -3.76 11.36
N ARG A 91 11.83 -4.09 12.63
CA ARG A 91 11.11 -5.33 13.03
C ARG A 91 9.65 -5.33 12.57
N TRP A 92 9.00 -4.17 12.59
CA TRP A 92 7.63 -4.04 12.07
C TRP A 92 7.59 -4.27 10.55
N LEU A 93 8.56 -3.70 9.81
CA LEU A 93 8.68 -3.95 8.36
C LEU A 93 8.95 -5.42 8.06
N GLU A 94 9.79 -6.09 8.83
CA GLU A 94 10.07 -7.53 8.70
C GLU A 94 8.82 -8.37 8.94
N ALA A 95 8.06 -8.08 10.00
CA ALA A 95 6.79 -8.75 10.29
C ALA A 95 5.76 -8.53 9.18
N ALA A 96 5.63 -7.32 8.66
CA ALA A 96 4.71 -7.01 7.56
C ALA A 96 5.11 -7.73 6.25
N ARG A 97 6.42 -7.81 5.96
CA ARG A 97 6.95 -8.58 4.81
C ARG A 97 6.65 -10.07 4.97
N GLU A 98 6.81 -10.62 6.17
CA GLU A 98 6.53 -12.02 6.45
C GLU A 98 5.03 -12.33 6.31
N GLN A 99 4.17 -11.47 6.84
CA GLN A 99 2.73 -11.62 6.71
C GLN A 99 2.30 -11.65 5.23
N LYS A 100 2.80 -10.73 4.40
CA LYS A 100 2.53 -10.74 2.94
C LYS A 100 3.04 -12.01 2.26
N ARG A 101 4.17 -12.59 2.70
CA ARG A 101 4.66 -13.87 2.18
C ARG A 101 3.71 -15.02 2.53
N LEU A 102 3.30 -15.10 3.80
CA LEU A 102 2.38 -16.13 4.28
C LEU A 102 1.03 -16.06 3.55
N GLU A 103 0.48 -14.86 3.37
CA GLU A 103 -0.76 -14.64 2.62
C GLU A 103 -0.62 -15.09 1.16
N ARG A 104 0.48 -14.71 0.49
CA ARG A 104 0.76 -15.16 -0.88
C ARG A 104 0.87 -16.68 -0.96
N ASP A 105 1.60 -17.30 -0.04
CA ASP A 105 1.85 -18.75 -0.05
C ASP A 105 0.55 -19.53 0.25
N ALA A 106 -0.31 -19.00 1.12
CA ALA A 106 -1.65 -19.52 1.38
C ALA A 106 -2.57 -19.46 0.15
N LEU A 107 -2.43 -18.45 -0.71
CA LEU A 107 -3.17 -18.36 -1.97
C LEU A 107 -2.67 -19.33 -3.05
N ILE A 108 -1.37 -19.62 -3.06
CA ILE A 108 -0.73 -20.48 -4.07
C ILE A 108 -0.94 -21.96 -3.77
N GLN A 109 -0.92 -22.35 -2.48
CA GLN A 109 -1.04 -23.75 -2.05
C GLN A 109 -2.26 -24.49 -2.65
N PRO A 110 -3.49 -23.96 -2.58
CA PRO A 110 -4.66 -24.62 -3.17
C PRO A 110 -4.55 -24.83 -4.68
N VAL A 111 -3.95 -23.86 -5.39
CA VAL A 111 -3.75 -23.93 -6.85
C VAL A 111 -2.74 -25.02 -7.20
N LEU A 112 -1.66 -25.14 -6.41
CA LEU A 112 -0.66 -26.20 -6.60
C LEU A 112 -1.23 -27.58 -6.28
N GLU A 113 -2.04 -27.70 -5.24
CA GLU A 113 -2.73 -28.95 -4.89
C GLU A 113 -3.70 -29.37 -5.99
N GLN A 114 -4.44 -28.43 -6.57
CA GLN A 114 -5.36 -28.71 -7.66
C GLN A 114 -4.62 -29.17 -8.92
N LYS A 115 -3.54 -28.47 -9.31
CA LYS A 115 -2.68 -28.92 -10.41
C LYS A 115 -2.05 -30.29 -10.16
N ARG A 116 -1.64 -30.59 -8.92
CA ARG A 116 -1.11 -31.92 -8.56
C ARG A 116 -2.16 -33.02 -8.69
N LYS A 117 -3.43 -32.74 -8.33
CA LYS A 117 -4.55 -33.69 -8.53
C LYS A 117 -4.84 -33.92 -10.01
N GLU A 118 -4.84 -32.87 -10.82
CA GLU A 118 -5.02 -32.96 -12.28
C GLU A 118 -3.91 -33.80 -12.93
N VAL A 119 -2.63 -33.57 -12.60
CA VAL A 119 -1.52 -34.36 -13.12
C VAL A 119 -1.62 -35.83 -12.72
N ARG A 120 -2.06 -36.13 -11.49
CA ARG A 120 -2.30 -37.52 -11.03
C ARG A 120 -3.51 -38.18 -11.69
N ALA A 121 -4.49 -37.41 -12.15
CA ALA A 121 -5.64 -37.93 -12.87
C ALA A 121 -5.34 -38.24 -14.36
N ILE A 122 -4.20 -37.76 -14.89
CA ILE A 122 -3.81 -37.86 -16.30
C ILE A 122 -2.74 -38.94 -16.56
N GLY A 123 -2.22 -39.63 -15.53
CA GLY A 123 -1.21 -40.67 -15.77
C GLY A 123 -1.23 -41.85 -14.80
N PRO A 124 -0.86 -43.04 -15.31
CA PRO A 124 -1.45 -43.74 -16.45
C PRO A 124 -2.78 -44.43 -16.11
#